data_AF-A0ABD1VN51-F1
#
_entry.id   AF-A0ABD1VN51-F1
#
_cell.length_a   1.000
_cell.length_b   1.000
_cell.length_c   1.000
_cell.angle_alpha   90.00
_cell.angle_beta   90.00
_cell.angle_gamma   90.00
#
_symmetry.space_group_name_H-M   'P 1'
#
loop_
_entity.id
_entity.type
_entity.pdbx_description
1 polymer ?
#
loop_
_entity_poly.entity_id
_entity_poly.type
_entity_poly.pdbx_seq_one_letter_code
_entity_poly.pdbx_strand_id
1 'polypeptide(L)'
;MSTITAYLAPSPFPCSILSTMNMMELSANQFLGLLPSTIGLSLPNLEELYLGDNRLTGVIPCSVTDASILTILNMGPNVLTGAVPNFGNLRLLKRLLIEENNLTGESSGLELRFFSLLTNCRYLELIEVSLNQLNGILPASIGNFSISLQVFRTFGCHIKAAIPDEIGNLSSLADLYSDSNQLTGFIPRTLGKLRCLQRIYLEYYKLDGFIPAELCQLSNLGDLYQSNNMLYGSIPTCLGELKSFRRLYLDSNQLESTVPLNLWNLKDLLEVNLSSNSLRGSLSSEIKNLKVVNQLDLSQNQFTGDIPSSAGSMQSLKAKIIQKLPKSEISLGVAWRRISYQELRKATNAFSETNILGSGSFCSVYEGTLYDGLTVAVKVFNFQSERVTKSFDIESEITIRYRNLVRIIGCCSNTEFKALILEYMPKGSLEKWLYSHNYFLDMLKRLDIAIDVALALEYLHHGLTFTVLDCDLKPTNVLLDQDMVGHIDDFGIAKLFGQGESIVQTKTLETIGYMAPGDVPYRDS
;
A
#
# COMPACT_ATOMS: atom_id res chain seq x y z
N MET A 1 -7.65 22.07 30.08
CA MET A 1 -7.72 21.01 31.12
C MET A 1 -6.29 20.62 31.44
N SER A 2 -5.85 20.81 32.67
CA SER A 2 -4.53 20.34 33.13
C SER A 2 -4.52 18.82 33.09
N THR A 3 -3.80 18.22 32.15
CA THR A 3 -3.48 16.78 32.18
C THR A 3 -2.74 16.49 33.49
N ILE A 4 -3.40 15.76 34.39
CA ILE A 4 -2.75 15.24 35.59
C ILE A 4 -1.78 14.17 35.11
N THR A 5 -0.51 14.53 35.05
CA THR A 5 0.57 13.59 34.72
C THR A 5 0.76 12.66 35.91
N ALA A 6 0.30 11.42 35.78
CA ALA A 6 0.55 10.39 36.77
C ALA A 6 1.87 9.67 36.44
N TYR A 7 2.77 9.58 37.41
CA TYR A 7 3.99 8.80 37.29
C TYR A 7 3.78 7.44 37.94
N LEU A 8 4.26 6.38 37.31
CA LEU A 8 4.50 5.13 38.03
C LEU A 8 5.70 5.38 38.94
N ALA A 9 5.42 5.69 40.21
CA ALA A 9 6.44 6.07 41.15
C ALA A 9 7.46 4.92 41.31
N PRO A 10 8.78 5.21 41.30
CA PRO A 10 9.83 4.20 41.45
C PRO A 10 9.92 3.62 42.88
N SER A 11 9.11 4.11 43.82
CA SER A 11 9.06 3.65 45.20
C SER A 11 8.28 2.33 45.33
N PRO A 12 8.67 1.42 46.23
CA PRO A 12 7.91 0.20 46.48
C PRO A 12 6.52 0.59 46.95
N PHE A 13 5.52 0.26 46.13
CA PHE A 13 4.13 0.19 46.53
C PHE A 13 4.01 -0.44 47.95
N PRO A 14 3.15 0.07 48.85
CA PRO A 14 3.07 -0.43 50.22
C PRO A 14 2.74 -1.94 50.26
N CYS A 15 3.65 -2.74 50.83
CA CYS A 15 3.68 -4.21 50.77
C CYS A 15 2.41 -4.93 51.27
N SER A 16 1.56 -4.27 52.08
CA SER A 16 0.38 -4.91 52.68
C SER A 16 -0.85 -4.95 51.76
N ILE A 17 -0.98 -4.02 50.80
CA ILE A 17 -2.11 -3.97 49.86
C ILE A 17 -1.82 -4.81 48.61
N LEU A 18 -0.54 -4.92 48.25
CA LEU A 18 -0.12 -5.61 47.03
C LEU A 18 -0.01 -7.12 47.14
N SER A 19 0.25 -7.64 48.34
CA SER A 19 0.48 -9.06 48.54
C SER A 19 -0.76 -9.91 48.24
N THR A 20 -1.96 -9.30 48.16
CA THR A 20 -3.21 -9.98 47.79
C THR A 20 -3.66 -9.71 46.36
N MET A 21 -2.97 -8.84 45.63
CA MET A 21 -3.41 -8.38 44.31
C MET A 21 -3.04 -9.42 43.24
N ASN A 22 -4.04 -9.91 42.52
CA ASN A 22 -3.90 -10.88 41.44
C ASN A 22 -3.96 -10.26 40.04
N MET A 23 -4.58 -9.10 39.91
CA MET A 23 -4.70 -8.37 38.66
C MET A 23 -4.35 -6.90 38.87
N MET A 24 -3.51 -6.36 37.99
CA MET A 24 -3.20 -4.93 37.91
C MET A 24 -3.57 -4.42 36.52
N GLU A 25 -4.60 -3.60 36.43
CA GLU A 25 -5.04 -2.94 35.20
C GLU A 25 -4.73 -1.45 35.25
N LEU A 26 -3.78 -1.02 34.44
CA LEU A 26 -3.33 0.37 34.31
C LEU A 26 -3.31 0.85 32.85
N SER A 27 -3.87 0.07 31.92
CA SER A 27 -3.83 0.38 30.50
C SER A 27 -4.65 1.61 30.13
N ALA A 28 -4.38 2.20 28.96
CA ALA A 28 -5.11 3.34 28.41
C ALA A 28 -5.08 4.58 29.31
N ASN A 29 -3.90 4.89 29.85
CA ASN A 29 -3.64 6.03 30.72
C ASN A 29 -2.52 6.91 30.15
N GLN A 30 -2.06 7.89 30.94
CA GLN A 30 -0.96 8.78 30.60
C GLN A 30 0.26 8.52 31.49
N PHE A 31 0.44 7.28 31.99
CA PHE A 31 1.54 6.98 32.89
C PHE A 31 2.89 7.18 32.21
N LEU A 32 3.77 7.93 32.88
CA LEU A 32 5.15 8.19 32.49
C LEU A 32 6.12 7.51 33.46
N GLY A 33 7.36 7.34 32.99
CA GLY A 33 8.48 6.88 33.81
C GLY A 33 8.90 5.45 33.50
N LEU A 34 9.81 4.94 34.35
CA LEU A 34 10.39 3.62 34.22
C LEU A 34 9.53 2.58 34.94
N LEU A 35 9.53 1.34 34.45
CA LEU A 35 9.04 0.21 35.21
C LEU A 35 9.94 -0.03 36.44
N PRO A 36 9.37 -0.22 37.64
CA PRO A 36 10.15 -0.52 38.84
C PRO A 36 11.00 -1.78 38.64
N SER A 37 12.29 -1.70 38.97
CA SER A 37 13.22 -2.83 38.82
C SER A 37 12.88 -4.02 39.72
N THR A 38 11.98 -3.87 40.68
CA THR A 38 11.49 -4.92 41.59
C THR A 38 10.05 -5.35 41.29
N ILE A 39 9.49 -5.03 40.11
CA ILE A 39 8.07 -5.25 39.81
C ILE A 39 7.61 -6.69 40.05
N GLY A 40 8.36 -7.69 39.60
CA GLY A 40 7.98 -9.10 39.81
C GLY A 40 8.25 -9.64 41.22
N LEU A 41 9.13 -9.00 41.99
CA LEU A 41 9.37 -9.34 43.40
C LEU A 41 8.33 -8.73 44.34
N SER A 42 7.82 -7.54 43.97
CA SER A 42 6.92 -6.76 44.83
C SER A 42 5.48 -7.29 44.79
N LEU A 43 5.13 -8.04 43.74
CA LEU A 43 3.78 -8.52 43.44
C LEU A 43 3.77 -10.06 43.25
N PRO A 44 4.08 -10.85 44.30
CA PRO A 44 4.31 -12.29 44.18
C PRO A 44 3.06 -13.09 43.79
N ASN A 45 1.87 -12.53 44.01
CA ASN A 45 0.58 -13.15 43.69
C ASN A 45 -0.07 -12.58 42.42
N LEU A 46 0.66 -11.81 41.62
CA LEU A 46 0.14 -11.22 40.39
C LEU A 46 0.01 -12.27 39.29
N GLU A 47 -1.21 -12.51 38.85
CA GLU A 47 -1.56 -13.38 37.72
C GLU A 47 -1.71 -12.59 36.42
N GLU A 48 -2.14 -11.33 36.48
CA GLU A 48 -2.42 -10.51 35.31
C GLU A 48 -1.87 -9.10 35.46
N LEU A 49 -1.05 -8.67 34.50
CA LEU A 49 -0.46 -7.34 34.46
C LEU A 49 -0.77 -6.65 33.13
N TYR A 50 -1.49 -5.55 33.20
CA TYR A 50 -1.88 -4.74 32.05
C TYR A 50 -1.38 -3.30 32.20
N LEU A 51 -0.46 -2.93 31.31
CA LEU A 51 0.25 -1.65 31.29
C LEU A 51 0.17 -0.97 29.91
N GLY A 52 -0.63 -1.53 28.99
CA GLY A 52 -0.71 -1.09 27.60
C GLY A 52 -1.26 0.33 27.43
N ASP A 53 -1.17 0.89 26.23
CA ASP A 53 -1.67 2.24 25.90
C ASP A 53 -1.25 3.31 26.92
N ASN A 54 0.06 3.42 27.18
CA ASN A 54 0.65 4.40 28.09
C ASN A 54 1.87 5.08 27.45
N ARG A 55 2.67 5.81 28.25
CA ARG A 55 3.91 6.48 27.81
C ARG A 55 5.11 6.05 28.66
N LEU A 56 5.12 4.79 29.07
CA LEU A 56 6.21 4.21 29.85
C LEU A 56 7.48 4.13 29.01
N THR A 57 8.62 4.38 29.64
CA THR A 57 9.93 4.46 28.98
C THR A 57 10.94 3.53 29.65
N GLY A 58 12.10 3.38 29.00
CA GLY A 58 13.20 2.56 29.50
C GLY A 58 12.97 1.07 29.27
N VAL A 59 13.78 0.25 29.92
CA VAL A 59 13.83 -1.19 29.66
C VAL A 59 12.77 -1.96 30.42
N ILE A 60 12.30 -3.08 29.85
CA ILE A 60 11.52 -4.07 30.61
C ILE A 60 12.47 -4.74 31.62
N PRO A 61 12.29 -4.57 32.94
CA PRO A 61 13.20 -5.13 33.92
C PRO A 61 13.15 -6.65 33.94
N CYS A 62 14.30 -7.33 33.99
CA CYS A 62 14.36 -8.80 34.03
C CYS A 62 13.58 -9.41 35.21
N SER A 63 13.40 -8.66 36.30
CA SER A 63 12.63 -9.10 37.47
C SER A 63 11.15 -9.33 37.17
N VAL A 64 10.61 -8.83 36.05
CA VAL A 64 9.26 -9.21 35.62
C VAL A 64 9.12 -10.72 35.45
N THR A 65 10.22 -11.40 35.11
CA THR A 65 10.26 -12.85 34.92
C THR A 65 10.24 -13.64 36.23
N ASP A 66 10.40 -12.95 37.38
CA ASP A 66 10.31 -13.54 38.72
C ASP A 66 8.85 -13.71 39.19
N ALA A 67 7.90 -13.00 38.56
CA ALA A 67 6.47 -13.16 38.80
C ALA A 67 5.93 -14.45 38.12
N SER A 68 6.42 -15.59 38.60
CA SER A 68 6.27 -16.91 37.97
C SER A 68 4.84 -17.40 37.76
N ILE A 69 3.86 -16.81 38.46
CA ILE A 69 2.45 -17.16 38.32
C ILE A 69 1.70 -16.29 37.30
N LEU A 70 2.37 -15.32 36.67
CA LEU A 70 1.77 -14.50 35.61
C LEU A 70 1.23 -15.37 34.48
N THR A 71 -0.03 -15.13 34.15
CA THR A 71 -0.78 -15.72 33.05
C THR A 71 -0.98 -14.73 31.91
N ILE A 72 -1.07 -13.42 32.20
CA ILE A 72 -1.21 -12.37 31.21
C ILE A 72 -0.18 -11.27 31.48
N LEU A 73 0.59 -10.92 30.46
CA LEU A 73 1.50 -9.80 30.46
C LEU A 73 1.20 -8.91 29.25
N ASN A 74 0.63 -7.74 29.51
CA ASN A 74 0.38 -6.70 28.52
C ASN A 74 1.19 -5.44 28.86
N MET A 75 2.08 -5.05 27.96
CA MET A 75 2.88 -3.83 28.03
C MET A 75 2.83 -2.97 26.75
N GLY A 76 2.01 -3.34 25.76
CA GLY A 76 1.88 -2.61 24.49
C GLY A 76 0.53 -1.89 24.37
N PRO A 77 0.43 -0.74 23.69
CA PRO A 77 1.48 0.19 23.21
C PRO A 77 2.17 1.01 24.31
N ASN A 78 3.48 1.26 24.19
CA ASN A 78 4.28 2.15 25.07
C ASN A 78 5.53 2.69 24.34
N VAL A 79 6.52 3.25 25.06
CA VAL A 79 7.81 3.70 24.51
C VAL A 79 8.98 2.95 25.18
N LEU A 80 8.75 1.67 25.52
CA LEU A 80 9.76 0.82 26.16
C LEU A 80 10.89 0.51 25.17
N THR A 81 12.11 0.38 25.68
CA THR A 81 13.34 0.21 24.89
C THR A 81 14.15 -1.00 25.35
N GLY A 82 15.21 -1.32 24.62
CA GLY A 82 16.16 -2.36 24.99
C GLY A 82 15.70 -3.77 24.62
N ALA A 83 16.53 -4.76 24.96
CA ALA A 83 16.30 -6.13 24.55
C ALA A 83 15.09 -6.75 25.27
N VAL A 84 14.29 -7.55 24.54
CA VAL A 84 13.20 -8.34 25.13
C VAL A 84 13.79 -9.31 26.18
N PRO A 85 13.28 -9.31 27.42
CA PRO A 85 13.80 -10.18 28.47
C PRO A 85 13.38 -11.64 28.27
N ASN A 86 14.02 -12.55 29.01
CA ASN A 86 13.72 -13.97 28.95
C ASN A 86 12.40 -14.32 29.67
N PHE A 87 11.29 -14.24 28.95
CA PHE A 87 9.99 -14.63 29.46
C PHE A 87 9.79 -16.14 29.65
N GLY A 88 10.76 -16.99 29.30
CA GLY A 88 10.67 -18.45 29.44
C GLY A 88 10.51 -18.95 30.89
N ASN A 89 10.74 -18.09 31.88
CA ASN A 89 10.49 -18.41 33.30
C ASN A 89 9.01 -18.28 33.68
N LEU A 90 8.20 -17.56 32.90
CA LEU A 90 6.76 -17.37 33.13
C LEU A 90 5.98 -18.59 32.64
N ARG A 91 6.13 -19.73 33.33
CA ARG A 91 5.64 -21.04 32.86
C ARG A 91 4.11 -21.12 32.73
N LEU A 92 3.38 -20.27 33.44
CA LEU A 92 1.91 -20.17 33.38
C LEU A 92 1.41 -19.14 32.35
N LEU A 93 2.31 -18.46 31.64
CA LEU A 93 1.96 -17.41 30.70
C LEU A 93 1.11 -17.96 29.56
N LYS A 94 -0.04 -17.32 29.36
CA LYS A 94 -1.00 -17.56 28.28
C LYS A 94 -0.93 -16.48 27.21
N ARG A 95 -0.78 -15.22 27.62
CA ARG A 95 -0.82 -14.08 26.70
C ARG A 95 0.38 -13.16 26.95
N LEU A 96 1.18 -12.97 25.91
CA LEU A 96 2.26 -12.00 25.87
C LEU A 96 1.94 -10.93 24.82
N LEU A 97 1.75 -9.70 25.29
CA LEU A 97 1.40 -8.52 24.49
C LEU A 97 2.46 -7.44 24.78
N ILE A 98 3.41 -7.24 23.88
CA ILE A 98 4.48 -6.24 23.99
C ILE A 98 4.63 -5.42 22.70
N GLU A 99 3.56 -5.38 21.90
CA GLU A 99 3.46 -4.65 20.64
C GLU A 99 3.66 -3.14 20.81
N GLU A 100 3.93 -2.48 19.69
CA GLU A 100 3.99 -1.01 19.58
C GLU A 100 4.89 -0.39 20.65
N ASN A 101 6.15 -0.82 20.65
CA ASN A 101 7.22 -0.32 21.52
C ASN A 101 8.51 -0.16 20.69
N ASN A 102 9.62 0.19 21.35
CA ASN A 102 10.94 0.31 20.74
C ASN A 102 11.89 -0.79 21.23
N LEU A 103 11.36 -2.01 21.44
CA LEU A 103 12.13 -3.16 21.93
C LEU A 103 13.01 -3.73 20.80
N THR A 104 14.16 -4.27 21.19
CA THR A 104 15.13 -4.87 20.27
C THR A 104 15.30 -6.37 20.53
N GLY A 105 15.88 -7.09 19.58
CA GLY A 105 16.43 -8.42 19.81
C GLY A 105 17.69 -8.37 20.68
N GLU A 106 18.25 -9.54 20.99
CA GLU A 106 19.50 -9.64 21.73
C GLU A 106 20.70 -9.14 20.90
N SER A 107 21.56 -8.31 21.51
CA SER A 107 22.65 -7.60 20.81
C SER A 107 23.75 -8.50 20.22
N SER A 108 23.76 -9.79 20.55
CA SER A 108 24.84 -10.74 20.24
C SER A 108 24.43 -11.88 19.30
N GLY A 109 23.16 -11.93 18.85
CA GLY A 109 22.63 -13.02 18.04
C GLY A 109 21.96 -12.54 16.75
N LEU A 110 22.18 -13.27 15.65
CA LEU A 110 21.36 -13.15 14.45
C LEU A 110 19.92 -13.66 14.69
N GLU A 111 19.78 -14.65 15.57
CA GLU A 111 18.53 -15.33 15.91
C GLU A 111 17.88 -14.69 17.13
N LEU A 112 16.56 -14.53 17.08
CA LEU A 112 15.74 -13.99 18.17
C LEU A 112 15.56 -15.05 19.27
N ARG A 113 16.53 -15.14 20.19
CA ARG A 113 16.63 -16.25 21.14
C ARG A 113 15.53 -16.24 22.19
N PHE A 114 14.93 -15.10 22.48
CA PHE A 114 13.80 -15.02 23.39
C PHE A 114 12.62 -15.88 22.91
N PHE A 115 12.42 -16.03 21.59
CA PHE A 115 11.44 -16.98 21.06
C PHE A 115 11.81 -18.43 21.43
N SER A 116 13.07 -18.83 21.31
CA SER A 116 13.50 -20.17 21.76
C SER A 116 13.17 -20.43 23.23
N LEU A 117 13.22 -19.40 24.07
CA LEU A 117 12.94 -19.51 25.50
C LEU A 117 11.44 -19.54 25.81
N LEU A 118 10.60 -18.91 24.98
CA LEU A 118 9.13 -18.96 25.09
C LEU A 118 8.57 -20.38 24.88
N THR A 119 9.34 -21.31 24.30
CA THR A 119 8.96 -22.74 24.22
C THR A 119 8.76 -23.40 25.60
N ASN A 120 9.28 -22.78 26.67
CA ASN A 120 9.04 -23.21 28.05
C ASN A 120 7.65 -22.83 28.58
N CYS A 121 6.98 -21.86 27.96
CA CYS A 121 5.66 -21.39 28.37
C CYS A 121 4.58 -22.28 27.73
N ARG A 122 4.23 -23.38 28.40
CA ARG A 122 3.40 -24.45 27.84
C ARG A 122 1.92 -24.10 27.71
N TYR A 123 1.48 -22.99 28.27
CA TYR A 123 0.09 -22.53 28.19
C TYR A 123 -0.11 -21.33 27.24
N LEU A 124 0.92 -20.94 26.47
CA LEU A 124 0.81 -19.81 25.56
C LEU A 124 -0.32 -20.03 24.53
N GLU A 125 -1.20 -19.05 24.44
CA GLU A 125 -2.33 -18.95 23.53
C GLU A 125 -2.16 -17.79 22.55
N LEU A 126 -1.49 -16.72 22.98
CA LEU A 126 -1.26 -15.52 22.18
C LEU A 126 0.14 -14.96 22.41
N ILE A 127 0.86 -14.72 21.30
CA ILE A 127 2.10 -13.95 21.26
C ILE A 127 1.89 -12.80 20.28
N GLU A 128 2.02 -11.58 20.79
CA GLU A 128 1.92 -10.34 20.03
C GLU A 128 3.11 -9.45 20.39
N VAL A 129 4.02 -9.28 19.44
CA VAL A 129 5.27 -8.52 19.61
C VAL A 129 5.45 -7.48 18.50
N SER A 130 4.41 -7.26 17.69
CA SER A 130 4.47 -6.48 16.45
C SER A 130 4.88 -5.03 16.70
N LEU A 131 5.32 -4.36 15.64
CA LEU A 131 5.73 -2.95 15.67
C LEU A 131 6.82 -2.67 16.73
N ASN A 132 7.89 -3.48 16.68
CA ASN A 132 9.11 -3.34 17.47
C ASN A 132 10.36 -3.35 16.54
N GLN A 133 11.56 -3.16 17.10
CA GLN A 133 12.82 -3.18 16.36
C GLN A 133 13.62 -4.45 16.64
N LEU A 134 12.95 -5.62 16.61
CA LEU A 134 13.55 -6.90 17.01
C LEU A 134 14.79 -7.27 16.17
N ASN A 135 14.75 -7.02 14.86
CA ASN A 135 15.92 -7.10 13.98
C ASN A 135 16.71 -8.42 14.11
N GLY A 136 16.09 -9.54 13.76
CA GLY A 136 16.73 -10.86 13.80
C GLY A 136 15.95 -11.90 12.99
N ILE A 137 16.39 -13.15 13.00
CA ILE A 137 15.71 -14.27 12.33
C ILE A 137 14.85 -15.06 13.33
N LEU A 138 13.73 -15.62 12.84
CA LEU A 138 12.92 -16.53 13.63
C LEU A 138 13.68 -17.87 13.84
N PRO A 139 13.79 -18.37 15.07
CA PRO A 139 14.42 -19.66 15.32
C PRO A 139 13.55 -20.83 14.88
N ALA A 140 14.14 -21.94 14.45
CA ALA A 140 13.39 -23.18 14.17
C ALA A 140 12.63 -23.72 15.41
N SER A 141 13.12 -23.37 16.60
CA SER A 141 12.49 -23.73 17.88
C SER A 141 11.06 -23.20 18.04
N ILE A 142 10.60 -22.22 17.25
CA ILE A 142 9.21 -21.75 17.30
C ILE A 142 8.21 -22.89 17.05
N GLY A 143 8.58 -23.92 16.29
CA GLY A 143 7.72 -25.09 16.10
C GLY A 143 7.45 -25.90 17.37
N ASN A 144 8.17 -25.60 18.46
CA ASN A 144 7.97 -26.19 19.79
C ASN A 144 7.20 -25.27 20.75
N PHE A 145 6.58 -24.19 20.26
CA PHE A 145 5.64 -23.42 21.08
C PHE A 145 4.49 -24.28 21.59
N SER A 146 3.76 -23.72 22.57
CA SER A 146 2.60 -24.38 23.14
C SER A 146 1.65 -24.86 22.05
N ILE A 147 1.14 -26.08 22.21
CA ILE A 147 0.07 -26.64 21.38
C ILE A 147 -1.24 -25.86 21.53
N SER A 148 -1.34 -24.97 22.51
CA SER A 148 -2.49 -24.07 22.73
C SER A 148 -2.34 -22.74 21.99
N LEU A 149 -1.21 -22.47 21.33
CA LEU A 149 -0.96 -21.20 20.65
C LEU A 149 -1.92 -21.02 19.47
N GLN A 150 -2.76 -20.00 19.55
CA GLN A 150 -3.78 -19.67 18.56
C GLN A 150 -3.40 -18.45 17.72
N VAL A 151 -2.68 -17.49 18.32
CA VAL A 151 -2.36 -16.22 17.68
C VAL A 151 -0.86 -15.96 17.77
N PHE A 152 -0.22 -15.81 16.62
CA PHE A 152 1.18 -15.41 16.53
C PHE A 152 1.33 -14.19 15.62
N ARG A 153 1.71 -13.06 16.21
CA ARG A 153 1.80 -11.77 15.53
C ARG A 153 3.17 -11.14 15.75
N THR A 154 3.86 -10.90 14.64
CA THR A 154 5.23 -10.38 14.58
C THR A 154 5.40 -9.36 13.47
N PHE A 155 4.34 -8.66 13.07
CA PHE A 155 4.41 -7.73 11.94
C PHE A 155 5.22 -6.49 12.29
N GLY A 156 5.92 -5.89 11.33
CA GLY A 156 6.66 -4.64 11.58
C GLY A 156 7.84 -4.75 12.56
N CYS A 157 8.42 -5.95 12.74
CA CYS A 157 9.49 -6.24 13.71
C CYS A 157 10.92 -6.22 13.14
N HIS A 158 11.10 -5.89 11.86
CA HIS A 158 12.37 -6.04 11.13
C HIS A 158 12.94 -7.48 11.14
N ILE A 159 12.07 -8.49 11.23
CA ILE A 159 12.44 -9.90 11.15
C ILE A 159 12.99 -10.24 9.75
N LYS A 160 14.08 -10.99 9.70
CA LYS A 160 14.82 -11.32 8.49
C LYS A 160 14.71 -12.80 8.13
N ALA A 161 15.20 -13.11 6.93
CA ALA A 161 15.35 -14.46 6.38
C ALA A 161 14.01 -15.18 6.15
N ALA A 162 14.07 -16.48 5.89
CA ALA A 162 12.89 -17.28 5.62
C ALA A 162 12.10 -17.60 6.89
N ILE A 163 10.79 -17.78 6.72
CA ILE A 163 9.93 -18.38 7.73
C ILE A 163 10.37 -19.86 7.87
N PRO A 164 10.73 -20.33 9.08
CA PRO A 164 11.19 -21.71 9.26
C PRO A 164 10.05 -22.70 9.01
N ASP A 165 10.37 -23.85 8.39
CA ASP A 165 9.39 -24.91 8.09
C ASP A 165 8.69 -25.45 9.34
N GLU A 166 9.35 -25.37 10.49
CA GLU A 166 8.84 -25.75 11.80
C GLU A 166 7.60 -24.96 12.24
N ILE A 167 7.29 -23.82 11.60
CA ILE A 167 6.01 -23.10 11.81
C ILE A 167 4.80 -24.03 11.59
N GLY A 168 4.92 -25.02 10.71
CA GLY A 168 3.88 -26.01 10.43
C GLY A 168 3.59 -27.00 11.58
N ASN A 169 4.30 -26.91 12.70
CA ASN A 169 4.04 -27.72 13.90
C ASN A 169 3.05 -27.05 14.86
N LEU A 170 2.67 -25.79 14.63
CA LEU A 170 1.76 -25.02 15.48
C LEU A 170 0.29 -25.39 15.28
N SER A 171 -0.07 -26.64 15.60
CA SER A 171 -1.34 -27.27 15.21
C SER A 171 -2.64 -26.53 15.59
N SER A 172 -2.62 -25.67 16.61
CA SER A 172 -3.79 -24.87 17.04
C SER A 172 -3.78 -23.43 16.51
N LEU A 173 -2.77 -23.04 15.72
CA LEU A 173 -2.65 -21.68 15.20
C LEU A 173 -3.83 -21.35 14.30
N ALA A 174 -4.54 -20.28 14.65
CA ALA A 174 -5.66 -19.73 13.91
C ALA A 174 -5.24 -18.47 13.13
N ASP A 175 -4.34 -17.67 13.71
CA ASP A 175 -3.91 -16.39 13.16
C ASP A 175 -2.39 -16.30 13.06
N LEU A 176 -1.89 -16.11 11.84
CA LEU A 176 -0.48 -15.82 11.57
C LEU A 176 -0.35 -14.45 10.91
N TYR A 177 0.20 -13.48 11.67
CA TYR A 177 0.52 -12.15 11.15
C TYR A 177 2.02 -11.95 11.21
N SER A 178 2.62 -11.81 10.04
CA SER A 178 4.02 -11.48 9.94
C SER A 178 4.20 -10.68 8.67
N ASP A 179 3.43 -9.60 8.49
CA ASP A 179 3.59 -8.59 7.44
C ASP A 179 4.65 -7.52 7.82
N SER A 180 5.10 -6.71 6.85
CA SER A 180 5.93 -5.52 7.11
C SER A 180 7.30 -5.75 7.81
N ASN A 181 7.97 -6.89 7.62
CA ASN A 181 9.34 -7.19 8.08
C ASN A 181 10.35 -7.18 6.88
N GLN A 182 11.41 -7.98 6.95
CA GLN A 182 12.42 -8.20 5.89
C GLN A 182 12.56 -9.69 5.52
N LEU A 183 11.43 -10.41 5.49
CA LEU A 183 11.40 -11.84 5.15
C LEU A 183 11.80 -12.09 3.68
N THR A 184 12.47 -13.22 3.45
CA THR A 184 12.91 -13.68 2.13
C THR A 184 12.60 -15.17 1.93
N GLY A 185 12.84 -15.70 0.74
CA GLY A 185 12.61 -17.11 0.45
C GLY A 185 11.13 -17.42 0.20
N PHE A 186 10.72 -18.65 0.48
CA PHE A 186 9.44 -19.20 0.06
C PHE A 186 8.41 -19.21 1.20
N ILE A 187 7.13 -19.20 0.84
CA ILE A 187 6.05 -19.56 1.77
C ILE A 187 6.21 -21.06 2.12
N PRO A 188 6.38 -21.44 3.40
CA PRO A 188 6.58 -22.83 3.78
C PRO A 188 5.40 -23.72 3.41
N ARG A 189 5.66 -24.82 2.70
CA ARG A 189 4.63 -25.83 2.39
C ARG A 189 4.02 -26.45 3.64
N THR A 190 4.79 -26.46 4.73
CA THR A 190 4.36 -26.97 6.03
C THR A 190 3.19 -26.18 6.64
N LEU A 191 2.92 -24.94 6.19
CA LEU A 191 1.73 -24.20 6.59
C LEU A 191 0.45 -24.96 6.29
N GLY A 192 0.41 -25.79 5.23
CA GLY A 192 -0.76 -26.63 4.92
C GLY A 192 -1.14 -27.63 6.02
N LYS A 193 -0.24 -27.92 6.98
CA LYS A 193 -0.53 -28.79 8.12
C LYS A 193 -1.41 -28.12 9.20
N LEU A 194 -1.50 -26.78 9.19
CA LEU A 194 -2.13 -26.00 10.25
C LEU A 194 -3.66 -25.93 10.10
N ARG A 195 -4.37 -27.04 10.33
CA ARG A 195 -5.81 -27.17 10.03
C ARG A 195 -6.73 -26.17 10.76
N CYS A 196 -6.25 -25.54 11.83
CA CYS A 196 -6.99 -24.50 12.56
C CYS A 196 -6.82 -23.10 11.95
N LEU A 197 -5.89 -22.92 11.00
CA LEU A 197 -5.50 -21.63 10.46
C LEU A 197 -6.65 -21.01 9.68
N GLN A 198 -7.00 -19.79 10.06
CA GLN A 198 -8.08 -18.99 9.50
C GLN A 198 -7.54 -17.78 8.75
N ARG A 199 -6.41 -17.23 9.20
CA ARG A 199 -5.88 -15.96 8.69
C ARG A 199 -4.37 -16.03 8.51
N ILE A 200 -3.93 -15.66 7.31
CA ILE A 200 -2.51 -15.55 6.96
C ILE A 200 -2.26 -14.15 6.40
N TYR A 201 -1.40 -13.40 7.08
CA TYR A 201 -0.95 -12.07 6.66
C TYR A 201 0.57 -12.08 6.49
N LEU A 202 1.02 -12.05 5.23
CA LEU A 202 2.40 -12.11 4.78
C LEU A 202 2.65 -11.06 3.69
N GLU A 203 2.24 -9.81 3.93
CA GLU A 203 2.32 -8.70 2.97
C GLU A 203 3.60 -7.88 3.09
N TYR A 204 3.98 -7.20 2.00
CA TYR A 204 5.11 -6.25 1.92
C TYR A 204 6.49 -6.88 2.15
N TYR A 205 6.94 -7.76 1.23
CA TYR A 205 8.25 -8.41 1.27
C TYR A 205 8.90 -8.75 -0.07
N LYS A 206 10.05 -9.41 0.01
CA LYS A 206 10.72 -10.14 -1.06
C LYS A 206 10.44 -11.65 -0.97
N LEU A 207 9.26 -12.07 -0.52
CA LEU A 207 8.88 -13.49 -0.61
C LEU A 207 8.78 -13.87 -2.08
N ASP A 208 9.47 -14.94 -2.46
CA ASP A 208 9.64 -15.42 -3.83
C ASP A 208 9.02 -16.82 -3.97
N GLY A 209 8.95 -17.34 -5.19
CA GLY A 209 8.42 -18.65 -5.52
C GLY A 209 6.92 -18.69 -5.75
N PHE A 210 6.38 -19.91 -5.69
CA PHE A 210 4.98 -20.18 -5.95
C PHE A 210 4.15 -20.13 -4.66
N ILE A 211 2.86 -19.79 -4.80
CA ILE A 211 1.87 -20.03 -3.76
C ILE A 211 1.71 -21.56 -3.58
N PRO A 212 2.03 -22.14 -2.41
CA PRO A 212 1.99 -23.59 -2.22
C PRO A 212 0.57 -24.15 -2.34
N ALA A 213 0.40 -25.24 -3.10
CA ALA A 213 -0.88 -25.95 -3.20
C ALA A 213 -1.29 -26.59 -1.86
N GLU A 214 -0.34 -26.82 -0.95
CA GLU A 214 -0.58 -27.29 0.41
C GLU A 214 -1.46 -26.32 1.22
N LEU A 215 -1.50 -25.02 0.88
CA LEU A 215 -2.43 -24.08 1.51
C LEU A 215 -3.90 -24.47 1.29
N CYS A 216 -4.20 -25.25 0.25
CA CYS A 216 -5.55 -25.77 0.02
C CYS A 216 -5.98 -26.83 1.06
N GLN A 217 -5.07 -27.32 1.90
CA GLN A 217 -5.40 -28.22 3.01
C GLN A 217 -6.00 -27.48 4.21
N LEU A 218 -5.97 -26.15 4.20
CA LEU A 218 -6.47 -25.28 5.25
C LEU A 218 -7.98 -25.04 5.11
N SER A 219 -8.79 -26.02 5.50
CA SER A 219 -10.26 -25.97 5.34
C SER A 219 -10.94 -24.79 6.05
N ASN A 220 -10.29 -24.21 7.06
CA ASN A 220 -10.78 -23.07 7.83
C ASN A 220 -10.24 -21.72 7.34
N LEU A 221 -9.39 -21.70 6.31
CA LEU A 221 -8.78 -20.46 5.81
C LEU A 221 -9.85 -19.52 5.27
N GLY A 222 -9.96 -18.36 5.91
CA GLY A 222 -10.87 -17.28 5.58
C GLY A 222 -10.18 -16.12 4.89
N ASP A 223 -8.98 -15.77 5.34
CA ASP A 223 -8.26 -14.60 4.82
C ASP A 223 -6.83 -14.98 4.42
N LEU A 224 -6.46 -14.67 3.19
CA LEU A 224 -5.11 -14.82 2.65
C LEU A 224 -4.62 -13.49 2.08
N TYR A 225 -3.65 -12.89 2.77
CA TYR A 225 -3.03 -11.63 2.41
C TYR A 225 -1.54 -11.86 2.10
N GLN A 226 -1.17 -11.73 0.83
CA GLN A 226 0.18 -11.92 0.30
C GLN A 226 0.56 -10.84 -0.71
N SER A 227 -0.04 -9.66 -0.59
CA SER A 227 0.22 -8.52 -1.47
C SER A 227 1.63 -7.97 -1.33
N ASN A 228 2.12 -7.29 -2.37
CA ASN A 228 3.43 -6.64 -2.40
C ASN A 228 4.58 -7.65 -2.13
N ASN A 229 4.64 -8.70 -2.94
CA ASN A 229 5.68 -9.74 -2.87
C ASN A 229 6.26 -10.03 -4.28
N MET A 230 7.17 -11.02 -4.37
CA MET A 230 7.77 -11.49 -5.62
C MET A 230 7.19 -12.85 -6.05
N LEU A 231 5.96 -13.18 -5.65
CA LEU A 231 5.34 -14.47 -5.94
C LEU A 231 5.06 -14.62 -7.43
N TYR A 232 5.37 -15.77 -8.00
CA TYR A 232 5.21 -16.05 -9.43
C TYR A 232 4.51 -17.39 -9.70
N GLY A 233 4.23 -17.64 -10.98
CA GLY A 233 3.45 -18.80 -11.44
C GLY A 233 1.95 -18.59 -11.29
N SER A 234 1.19 -19.69 -11.34
CA SER A 234 -0.27 -19.66 -11.31
C SER A 234 -0.84 -19.66 -9.90
N ILE A 235 -1.97 -18.98 -9.70
CA ILE A 235 -2.82 -19.14 -8.51
C ILE A 235 -3.30 -20.60 -8.43
N PRO A 236 -3.06 -21.34 -7.32
CA PRO A 236 -3.48 -22.73 -7.20
C PRO A 236 -4.98 -22.91 -7.39
N THR A 237 -5.39 -23.80 -8.29
CA THR A 237 -6.80 -23.99 -8.65
C THR A 237 -7.65 -24.47 -7.47
N CYS A 238 -7.04 -25.20 -6.54
CA CYS A 238 -7.69 -25.72 -5.34
C CYS A 238 -8.06 -24.62 -4.31
N LEU A 239 -7.55 -23.38 -4.44
CA LEU A 239 -8.03 -22.28 -3.59
C LEU A 239 -9.52 -22.02 -3.78
N GLY A 240 -10.05 -22.32 -4.97
CA GLY A 240 -11.50 -22.27 -5.25
C GLY A 240 -12.34 -23.33 -4.53
N GLU A 241 -11.72 -24.25 -3.77
CA GLU A 241 -12.42 -25.28 -3.00
C GLU A 241 -12.56 -24.92 -1.51
N LEU A 242 -11.91 -23.83 -1.07
CA LEU A 242 -11.92 -23.37 0.32
C LEU A 242 -13.25 -22.67 0.66
N LYS A 243 -14.21 -23.41 1.21
CA LYS A 243 -15.55 -22.90 1.53
C LYS A 243 -15.56 -21.77 2.57
N SER A 244 -14.55 -21.73 3.42
CA SER A 244 -14.39 -20.72 4.47
C SER A 244 -13.82 -19.41 3.94
N PHE A 245 -13.35 -19.37 2.69
CA PHE A 245 -12.62 -18.23 2.15
C PHE A 245 -13.51 -16.99 2.02
N ARG A 246 -12.97 -15.83 2.40
CA ARG A 246 -13.67 -14.54 2.46
C ARG A 246 -12.85 -13.45 1.77
N ARG A 247 -11.54 -13.41 2.00
CA ARG A 247 -10.66 -12.36 1.46
C ARG A 247 -9.41 -12.94 0.83
N LEU A 248 -9.14 -12.51 -0.40
CA LEU A 248 -7.96 -12.90 -1.15
C LEU A 248 -7.24 -11.65 -1.67
N TYR A 249 -6.05 -11.40 -1.14
CA TYR A 249 -5.19 -10.28 -1.51
C TYR A 249 -3.86 -10.83 -2.02
N LEU A 250 -3.67 -10.80 -3.34
CA LEU A 250 -2.46 -11.24 -4.05
C LEU A 250 -1.91 -10.13 -4.95
N ASP A 251 -2.33 -8.89 -4.74
CA ASP A 251 -1.94 -7.79 -5.61
C ASP A 251 -0.44 -7.48 -5.54
N SER A 252 0.07 -6.80 -6.56
CA SER A 252 1.46 -6.35 -6.61
C SER A 252 2.45 -7.53 -6.46
N ASN A 253 2.31 -8.50 -7.36
CA ASN A 253 3.12 -9.72 -7.45
C ASN A 253 3.50 -10.01 -8.92
N GLN A 254 4.13 -11.16 -9.19
CA GLN A 254 4.50 -11.62 -10.53
C GLN A 254 3.64 -12.82 -10.99
N LEU A 255 2.42 -12.95 -10.47
CA LEU A 255 1.53 -14.06 -10.81
C LEU A 255 1.14 -14.01 -12.28
N GLU A 256 1.14 -15.17 -12.91
CA GLU A 256 0.86 -15.35 -14.34
C GLU A 256 -0.27 -16.37 -14.55
N SER A 257 -0.56 -16.67 -15.82
CA SER A 257 -1.65 -17.57 -16.23
C SER A 257 -3.06 -17.00 -15.97
N THR A 258 -4.08 -17.84 -16.11
CA THR A 258 -5.50 -17.45 -15.94
C THR A 258 -5.92 -17.55 -14.47
N VAL A 259 -6.89 -16.74 -14.07
CA VAL A 259 -7.54 -16.89 -12.75
C VAL A 259 -8.32 -18.23 -12.73
N PRO A 260 -8.15 -19.09 -11.71
CA PRO A 260 -8.87 -20.35 -11.62
C PRO A 260 -10.39 -20.17 -11.63
N LEU A 261 -11.09 -20.89 -12.52
CA LEU A 261 -12.55 -20.79 -12.66
C LEU A 261 -13.30 -21.12 -11.36
N ASN A 262 -12.76 -22.05 -10.56
CA ASN A 262 -13.36 -22.44 -9.28
C ASN A 262 -13.37 -21.29 -8.26
N LEU A 263 -12.47 -20.30 -8.38
CA LEU A 263 -12.46 -19.14 -7.49
C LEU A 263 -13.77 -18.35 -7.59
N TRP A 264 -14.34 -18.26 -8.80
CA TRP A 264 -15.61 -17.58 -9.04
C TRP A 264 -16.82 -18.30 -8.41
N ASN A 265 -16.67 -19.56 -7.99
CA ASN A 265 -17.75 -20.33 -7.36
C ASN A 265 -17.83 -20.12 -5.84
N LEU A 266 -16.90 -19.37 -5.24
CA LEU A 266 -16.90 -19.05 -3.81
C LEU A 266 -17.95 -17.98 -3.48
N LYS A 267 -19.18 -18.43 -3.17
CA LYS A 267 -20.34 -17.55 -2.98
C LYS A 267 -20.24 -16.57 -1.82
N ASP A 268 -19.39 -16.88 -0.84
CA ASP A 268 -19.20 -16.10 0.39
C ASP A 268 -17.96 -15.18 0.32
N LEU A 269 -17.30 -15.10 -0.83
CA LEU A 269 -16.12 -14.25 -1.04
C LEU A 269 -16.53 -12.77 -0.98
N LEU A 270 -15.90 -12.01 -0.10
CA LEU A 270 -16.19 -10.60 0.18
C LEU A 270 -15.27 -9.69 -0.64
N GLU A 271 -13.98 -9.99 -0.66
CA GLU A 271 -12.94 -9.11 -1.19
C GLU A 271 -11.93 -9.93 -1.99
N VAL A 272 -11.64 -9.48 -3.21
CA VAL A 272 -10.62 -10.05 -4.08
C VAL A 272 -9.78 -8.93 -4.66
N ASN A 273 -8.48 -8.92 -4.37
CA ASN A 273 -7.52 -8.07 -5.02
C ASN A 273 -6.43 -8.91 -5.69
N LEU A 274 -6.43 -8.92 -7.01
CA LEU A 274 -5.41 -9.56 -7.85
C LEU A 274 -4.68 -8.52 -8.71
N SER A 275 -4.79 -7.22 -8.39
CA SER A 275 -4.24 -6.15 -9.22
C SER A 275 -2.72 -6.24 -9.37
N SER A 276 -2.16 -5.55 -10.36
CA SER A 276 -0.71 -5.40 -10.51
C SER A 276 0.05 -6.74 -10.56
N ASN A 277 -0.41 -7.62 -11.44
CA ASN A 277 0.18 -8.93 -11.74
C ASN A 277 0.34 -9.12 -13.26
N SER A 278 0.70 -10.32 -13.71
CA SER A 278 0.78 -10.75 -15.11
C SER A 278 -0.31 -11.76 -15.50
N LEU A 279 -1.46 -11.75 -14.81
CA LEU A 279 -2.58 -12.64 -15.10
C LEU A 279 -3.17 -12.35 -16.48
N ARG A 280 -3.56 -13.39 -17.21
CA ARG A 280 -4.01 -13.30 -18.60
C ARG A 280 -5.32 -14.07 -18.85
N GLY A 281 -5.79 -14.02 -20.08
CA GLY A 281 -7.02 -14.71 -20.52
C GLY A 281 -8.25 -13.82 -20.40
N SER A 282 -9.43 -14.40 -20.67
CA SER A 282 -10.70 -13.68 -20.58
C SER A 282 -11.36 -13.83 -19.22
N LEU A 283 -12.10 -12.80 -18.82
CA LEU A 283 -12.95 -12.87 -17.64
C LEU A 283 -14.13 -13.82 -17.90
N SER A 284 -14.31 -14.77 -17.00
CA SER A 284 -15.33 -15.81 -17.08
C SER A 284 -16.70 -15.27 -16.64
N SER A 285 -17.76 -15.73 -17.29
CA SER A 285 -19.15 -15.34 -16.97
C SER A 285 -19.59 -15.78 -15.56
N GLU A 286 -18.87 -16.75 -15.00
CA GLU A 286 -19.06 -17.34 -13.68
C GLU A 286 -18.73 -16.36 -12.56
N ILE A 287 -18.08 -15.22 -12.85
CA ILE A 287 -17.91 -14.10 -11.91
C ILE A 287 -19.24 -13.66 -11.28
N LYS A 288 -20.36 -13.85 -11.99
CA LYS A 288 -21.73 -13.61 -11.50
C LYS A 288 -22.14 -14.48 -10.29
N ASN A 289 -21.41 -15.56 -10.03
CA ASN A 289 -21.67 -16.47 -8.91
C ASN A 289 -21.20 -15.86 -7.57
N LEU A 290 -20.33 -14.85 -7.60
CA LEU A 290 -19.93 -14.10 -6.41
C LEU A 290 -21.08 -13.18 -5.97
N LYS A 291 -21.83 -13.57 -4.95
CA LYS A 291 -23.09 -12.88 -4.57
C LYS A 291 -22.91 -11.76 -3.55
N VAL A 292 -21.87 -11.84 -2.74
CA VAL A 292 -21.65 -10.95 -1.58
C VAL A 292 -20.37 -10.12 -1.70
N VAL A 293 -19.66 -10.23 -2.83
CA VAL A 293 -18.42 -9.50 -3.06
C VAL A 293 -18.70 -8.00 -3.12
N ASN A 294 -17.92 -7.23 -2.37
CA ASN A 294 -18.01 -5.77 -2.31
C ASN A 294 -16.80 -5.09 -2.98
N GLN A 295 -15.67 -5.81 -3.04
CA GLN A 295 -14.44 -5.36 -3.67
C GLN A 295 -13.90 -6.45 -4.59
N LEU A 296 -13.74 -6.11 -5.86
CA LEU A 296 -13.06 -6.93 -6.85
C LEU A 296 -12.14 -6.03 -7.66
N ASP A 297 -10.85 -6.20 -7.46
CA ASP A 297 -9.81 -5.48 -8.19
C ASP A 297 -8.97 -6.48 -8.98
N LEU A 298 -9.02 -6.35 -10.30
CA LEU A 298 -8.29 -7.15 -11.28
C LEU A 298 -7.36 -6.27 -12.13
N SER A 299 -7.16 -5.02 -11.71
CA SER A 299 -6.48 -4.00 -12.48
C SER A 299 -5.02 -4.31 -12.80
N GLN A 300 -4.46 -3.65 -13.80
CA GLN A 300 -3.03 -3.72 -14.15
C GLN A 300 -2.49 -5.12 -14.55
N ASN A 301 -3.39 -6.05 -14.91
CA ASN A 301 -3.08 -7.39 -15.45
C ASN A 301 -3.13 -7.44 -16.98
N GLN A 302 -2.91 -8.61 -17.59
CA GLN A 302 -2.92 -8.86 -19.04
C GLN A 302 -4.23 -9.53 -19.52
N PHE A 303 -5.37 -9.24 -18.88
CA PHE A 303 -6.68 -9.77 -19.29
C PHE A 303 -7.07 -9.27 -20.68
N THR A 304 -7.72 -10.13 -21.46
CA THR A 304 -8.19 -9.85 -22.83
C THR A 304 -9.69 -10.15 -22.97
N GLY A 305 -10.31 -9.71 -24.06
CA GLY A 305 -11.74 -9.90 -24.31
C GLY A 305 -12.62 -8.91 -23.54
N ASP A 306 -13.93 -9.02 -23.73
CA ASP A 306 -14.89 -8.10 -23.12
C ASP A 306 -15.14 -8.41 -21.65
N ILE A 307 -15.46 -7.38 -20.86
CA ILE A 307 -15.99 -7.57 -19.51
C ILE A 307 -17.37 -8.24 -19.65
N PRO A 308 -17.61 -9.42 -19.04
CA PRO A 308 -18.89 -10.10 -19.14
C PRO A 308 -20.03 -9.18 -18.69
N SER A 309 -21.12 -9.10 -19.47
CA SER A 309 -22.30 -8.31 -19.10
C SER A 309 -22.88 -8.70 -17.74
N SER A 310 -22.65 -9.95 -17.33
CA SER A 310 -23.01 -10.46 -16.00
C SER A 310 -22.23 -9.81 -14.85
N ALA A 311 -21.04 -9.24 -15.08
CA ALA A 311 -20.28 -8.50 -14.06
C ALA A 311 -20.95 -7.17 -13.68
N GLY A 312 -21.62 -6.51 -14.64
CA GLY A 312 -22.37 -5.27 -14.38
C GLY A 312 -23.67 -5.47 -13.57
N SER A 313 -24.11 -6.71 -13.39
CA SER A 313 -25.32 -7.05 -12.60
C SER A 313 -25.07 -7.23 -11.10
N MET A 314 -23.81 -7.11 -10.66
CA MET A 314 -23.41 -7.29 -9.26
C MET A 314 -23.66 -5.98 -8.48
N GLN A 315 -24.77 -5.93 -7.74
CA GLN A 315 -25.32 -4.71 -7.12
C GLN A 315 -24.43 -4.07 -6.02
N SER A 316 -23.34 -4.73 -5.61
CA SER A 316 -22.47 -4.33 -4.49
C SER A 316 -21.03 -3.95 -4.87
N LEU A 317 -20.64 -4.05 -6.15
CA LEU A 317 -19.23 -3.99 -6.55
C LEU A 317 -18.71 -2.54 -6.67
N LYS A 318 -17.75 -2.14 -5.84
CA LYS A 318 -16.75 -1.11 -6.21
C LYS A 318 -15.68 -1.77 -7.08
N ALA A 319 -16.08 -2.21 -8.28
CA ALA A 319 -15.20 -2.92 -9.20
C ALA A 319 -14.20 -1.95 -9.85
N LYS A 320 -12.90 -2.10 -9.59
CA LYS A 320 -11.85 -1.51 -10.42
C LYS A 320 -11.28 -2.61 -11.32
N ILE A 321 -11.99 -2.93 -12.39
CA ILE A 321 -11.43 -3.76 -13.48
C ILE A 321 -10.73 -2.81 -14.44
N ILE A 322 -9.45 -2.53 -14.21
CA ILE A 322 -8.62 -1.81 -15.17
C ILE A 322 -7.97 -2.87 -16.04
N GLN A 323 -8.57 -3.19 -17.19
CA GLN A 323 -7.77 -3.82 -18.25
C GLN A 323 -6.58 -2.89 -18.49
N LYS A 324 -5.37 -3.42 -18.31
CA LYS A 324 -4.19 -2.84 -18.94
C LYS A 324 -4.56 -2.86 -20.41
N LEU A 325 -4.88 -1.69 -20.97
CA LEU A 325 -4.77 -1.51 -22.41
C LEU A 325 -3.44 -2.15 -22.78
N PRO A 326 -3.41 -2.98 -23.85
CA PRO A 326 -2.22 -3.72 -24.22
C PRO A 326 -1.04 -2.79 -24.07
N LYS A 327 0.08 -3.26 -23.49
CA LYS A 327 1.36 -2.55 -23.58
C LYS A 327 1.48 -2.20 -25.05
N SER A 328 1.12 -0.97 -25.42
CA SER A 328 1.48 -0.45 -26.70
C SER A 328 2.98 -0.38 -26.51
N GLU A 329 3.69 -1.33 -27.12
CA GLU A 329 4.94 -0.98 -27.74
C GLU A 329 4.75 0.46 -28.25
N ILE A 330 5.64 1.34 -27.82
CA ILE A 330 5.77 2.64 -28.45
C ILE A 330 5.89 2.33 -29.93
N SER A 331 4.77 2.45 -30.63
CA SER A 331 4.71 2.32 -32.06
C SER A 331 5.24 3.66 -32.49
N LEU A 332 6.56 3.74 -32.64
CA LEU A 332 7.23 4.72 -33.48
C LEU A 332 6.59 4.59 -34.86
N GLY A 333 5.45 5.25 -35.07
CA GLY A 333 4.67 5.09 -36.31
C GLY A 333 3.15 5.24 -36.26
N VAL A 334 2.49 5.61 -35.15
CA VAL A 334 1.07 6.01 -35.26
C VAL A 334 0.98 7.37 -35.93
N ALA A 335 0.60 7.40 -37.20
CA ALA A 335 0.32 8.65 -37.90
C ALA A 335 -0.86 9.37 -37.22
N TRP A 336 -0.59 10.48 -36.54
CA TRP A 336 -1.62 11.36 -35.97
C TRP A 336 -2.64 11.76 -37.03
N ARG A 337 -3.89 12.02 -36.63
CA ARG A 337 -4.83 12.78 -37.48
C ARG A 337 -4.18 14.14 -37.73
N ARG A 338 -3.70 14.37 -38.95
CA ARG A 338 -3.15 15.68 -39.36
C ARG A 338 -4.30 16.67 -39.47
N ILE A 339 -4.47 17.47 -38.42
CA ILE A 339 -5.47 18.55 -38.38
C ILE A 339 -4.82 19.80 -38.96
N SER A 340 -5.45 20.36 -40.00
CA SER A 340 -4.92 21.56 -40.67
C SER A 340 -5.13 22.82 -39.83
N TYR A 341 -4.28 23.83 -40.02
CA TYR A 341 -4.48 25.15 -39.41
C TYR A 341 -5.86 25.75 -39.75
N GLN A 342 -6.36 25.52 -40.97
CA GLN A 342 -7.66 26.02 -41.40
C GLN A 342 -8.83 25.33 -40.67
N GLU A 343 -8.70 24.04 -40.36
CA GLU A 343 -9.66 23.30 -39.54
C GLU A 343 -9.66 23.84 -38.12
N LEU A 344 -8.50 24.00 -37.48
CA LEU A 344 -8.40 24.58 -36.13
C LEU A 344 -8.97 26.00 -36.09
N ARG A 345 -8.61 26.84 -37.06
CA ARG A 345 -9.11 28.22 -37.14
C ARG A 345 -10.64 28.27 -37.26
N LYS A 346 -11.28 27.31 -37.92
CA LYS A 346 -12.74 27.24 -37.96
C LYS A 346 -13.31 26.68 -36.66
N ALA A 347 -12.70 25.61 -36.14
CA ALA A 347 -13.13 24.93 -34.92
C ALA A 347 -13.13 25.85 -33.70
N THR A 348 -12.17 26.77 -33.60
CA THR A 348 -12.01 27.71 -32.48
C THR A 348 -12.60 29.09 -32.76
N ASN A 349 -13.37 29.25 -33.85
CA ASN A 349 -13.90 30.55 -34.31
C ASN A 349 -12.82 31.64 -34.42
N ALA A 350 -11.78 31.35 -35.21
CA ALA A 350 -10.59 32.16 -35.40
C ALA A 350 -9.80 32.43 -34.10
N PHE A 351 -9.76 31.44 -33.19
CA PHE A 351 -9.12 31.56 -31.87
C PHE A 351 -9.73 32.72 -31.06
N SER A 352 -11.06 32.81 -31.07
CA SER A 352 -11.80 33.86 -30.37
C SER A 352 -11.58 33.79 -28.86
N GLU A 353 -11.47 34.96 -28.21
CA GLU A 353 -11.38 35.07 -26.75
C GLU A 353 -12.60 34.47 -26.03
N THR A 354 -13.76 34.37 -26.69
CA THR A 354 -14.95 33.73 -26.10
C THR A 354 -14.78 32.23 -25.88
N ASN A 355 -13.83 31.61 -26.58
CA ASN A 355 -13.56 30.17 -26.51
C ASN A 355 -12.32 29.87 -25.65
N ILE A 356 -11.77 30.85 -24.94
CA ILE A 356 -10.57 30.62 -24.14
C ILE A 356 -10.90 29.82 -22.87
N LEU A 357 -10.18 28.71 -22.68
CA LEU A 357 -10.29 27.86 -21.48
C LEU A 357 -9.27 28.28 -20.42
N GLY A 358 -8.11 28.78 -20.87
CA GLY A 358 -7.05 29.31 -20.03
C GLY A 358 -5.91 29.92 -20.84
N SER A 359 -5.19 30.87 -20.24
CA SER A 359 -4.03 31.54 -20.83
C SER A 359 -2.87 31.52 -19.86
N GLY A 360 -1.73 30.96 -20.27
CA GLY A 360 -0.48 30.96 -19.52
C GLY A 360 0.61 31.80 -20.20
N SER A 361 1.80 31.84 -19.59
CA SER A 361 2.96 32.57 -20.14
C SER A 361 3.48 32.02 -21.47
N PHE A 362 3.25 30.73 -21.75
CA PHE A 362 3.82 30.03 -22.91
C PHE A 362 2.78 29.52 -23.91
N CYS A 363 1.51 29.40 -23.49
CA CYS A 363 0.45 28.88 -24.35
C CYS A 363 -0.91 29.49 -23.99
N SER A 364 -1.84 29.41 -24.94
CA SER A 364 -3.26 29.70 -24.75
C SER A 364 -4.08 28.48 -25.17
N VAL A 365 -5.06 28.08 -24.36
CA VAL A 365 -5.89 26.91 -24.60
C VAL A 365 -7.30 27.37 -24.98
N TYR A 366 -7.78 26.88 -26.13
CA TYR A 366 -9.10 27.22 -26.68
C TYR A 366 -9.99 25.98 -26.74
N GLU A 367 -11.27 26.14 -26.46
CA GLU A 367 -12.28 25.16 -26.83
C GLU A 367 -12.51 25.21 -28.35
N GLY A 368 -12.58 24.04 -28.97
CA GLY A 368 -12.89 23.93 -30.39
C GLY A 368 -13.78 22.74 -30.69
N THR A 369 -14.55 22.82 -31.77
CA THR A 369 -15.32 21.69 -32.30
C THR A 369 -14.82 21.35 -33.70
N LEU A 370 -14.25 20.15 -33.87
CA LEU A 370 -13.74 19.67 -35.16
C LEU A 370 -14.91 19.35 -36.13
N TYR A 371 -14.62 19.14 -37.42
CA TYR A 371 -15.65 18.91 -38.44
C TYR A 371 -16.52 17.68 -38.20
N ASP A 372 -15.97 16.67 -37.50
CA ASP A 372 -16.66 15.45 -37.10
C ASP A 372 -17.51 15.62 -35.83
N GLY A 373 -17.61 16.84 -35.30
CA GLY A 373 -18.40 17.16 -34.10
C GLY A 373 -17.67 16.88 -32.79
N LEU A 374 -16.40 16.48 -32.83
CA LEU A 374 -15.60 16.23 -31.63
C LEU A 374 -15.19 17.55 -30.97
N THR A 375 -15.60 17.76 -29.71
CA THR A 375 -15.13 18.85 -28.87
C THR A 375 -13.71 18.56 -28.37
N VAL A 376 -12.81 19.53 -28.50
CA VAL A 376 -11.38 19.39 -28.19
C VAL A 376 -10.86 20.63 -27.46
N ALA A 377 -9.77 20.46 -26.71
CA ALA A 377 -8.96 21.56 -26.20
C ALA A 377 -7.76 21.79 -27.13
N VAL A 378 -7.60 23.00 -27.64
CA VAL A 378 -6.54 23.39 -28.58
C VAL A 378 -5.52 24.25 -27.85
N LYS A 379 -4.38 23.66 -27.47
CA LYS A 379 -3.26 24.33 -26.81
C LYS A 379 -2.36 24.96 -27.87
N VAL A 380 -2.43 26.28 -28.03
CA VAL A 380 -1.65 27.08 -28.98
C VAL A 380 -0.42 27.64 -28.28
N PHE A 381 0.76 27.43 -28.85
CA PHE A 381 2.03 27.86 -28.25
C PHE A 381 2.42 29.26 -28.77
N ASN A 382 2.81 30.16 -27.86
CA ASN A 382 3.19 31.53 -28.21
C ASN A 382 4.63 31.57 -28.76
N PHE A 383 4.74 31.72 -30.08
CA PHE A 383 5.98 31.55 -30.84
C PHE A 383 6.91 32.78 -30.76
N GLN A 384 7.72 32.90 -29.69
CA GLN A 384 8.78 33.93 -29.58
C GLN A 384 10.07 33.48 -28.86
N SER A 385 10.21 32.22 -28.42
CA SER A 385 11.38 31.74 -27.66
C SER A 385 11.75 30.28 -27.95
N GLU A 386 13.05 29.99 -28.05
CA GLU A 386 13.63 28.65 -28.23
C GLU A 386 13.20 27.64 -27.13
N ARG A 387 12.82 28.14 -25.95
CA ARG A 387 12.30 27.35 -24.83
C ARG A 387 10.89 26.78 -25.10
N VAL A 388 10.05 27.51 -25.82
CA VAL A 388 8.66 27.10 -26.16
C VAL A 388 8.67 26.04 -27.26
N THR A 389 9.61 26.14 -28.21
CA THR A 389 9.82 25.14 -29.27
C THR A 389 10.16 23.77 -28.66
N LYS A 390 11.04 23.73 -27.65
CA LYS A 390 11.41 22.50 -26.93
C LYS A 390 10.24 21.88 -26.16
N SER A 391 9.39 22.69 -25.53
CA SER A 391 8.18 22.22 -24.83
C SER A 391 7.20 21.56 -25.81
N PHE A 392 6.95 22.17 -26.96
CA PHE A 392 6.12 21.53 -28.00
C PHE A 392 6.75 20.24 -28.53
N ASP A 393 8.06 20.26 -28.82
CA ASP A 393 8.73 19.09 -29.41
C ASP A 393 8.67 17.90 -28.41
N ILE A 394 8.94 18.14 -27.12
CA ILE A 394 8.79 17.14 -26.04
C ILE A 394 7.35 16.64 -25.91
N GLU A 395 6.37 17.54 -25.74
CA GLU A 395 4.97 17.16 -25.59
C GLU A 395 4.42 16.43 -26.82
N SER A 396 4.91 16.75 -28.03
CA SER A 396 4.51 16.10 -29.28
C SER A 396 5.16 14.74 -29.53
N GLU A 397 6.35 14.50 -28.97
CA GLU A 397 7.07 13.23 -29.04
C GLU A 397 6.58 12.22 -27.98
N ILE A 398 6.14 12.72 -26.82
CA ILE A 398 5.60 11.92 -25.73
C ILE A 398 4.20 11.40 -26.11
N THR A 399 4.18 10.22 -26.73
CA THR A 399 2.94 9.52 -27.10
C THR A 399 2.50 8.62 -25.96
N ILE A 400 2.10 9.21 -24.83
CA ILE A 400 1.62 8.44 -23.68
C ILE A 400 0.10 8.34 -23.71
N ARG A 401 -0.43 7.11 -23.63
CA ARG A 401 -1.85 6.84 -23.46
C ARG A 401 -2.07 6.14 -22.12
N TYR A 402 -2.54 6.89 -21.13
CA TYR A 402 -2.93 6.36 -19.84
C TYR A 402 -4.26 6.98 -19.41
N ARG A 403 -5.07 6.21 -18.68
CA ARG A 403 -6.45 6.57 -18.30
C ARG A 403 -6.56 7.80 -17.37
N ASN A 404 -5.44 8.20 -16.75
CA ASN A 404 -5.34 9.35 -15.84
C ASN A 404 -4.38 10.41 -16.40
N LEU A 405 -4.15 10.42 -17.72
CA LEU A 405 -3.37 11.44 -18.43
C LEU A 405 -4.21 12.02 -19.56
N VAL A 406 -4.14 13.34 -19.77
CA VAL A 406 -4.87 13.99 -20.86
C VAL A 406 -4.35 13.46 -22.20
N ARG A 407 -5.27 12.93 -23.01
CA ARG A 407 -4.93 12.29 -24.28
C ARG A 407 -4.68 13.33 -25.37
N ILE A 408 -3.52 13.23 -26.03
CA ILE A 408 -3.23 13.95 -27.26
C ILE A 408 -4.01 13.28 -28.42
N ILE A 409 -4.84 14.07 -29.11
CA ILE A 409 -5.60 13.68 -30.30
C ILE A 409 -4.77 13.87 -31.57
N GLY A 410 -3.96 14.93 -31.60
CA GLY A 410 -3.05 15.23 -32.70
C GLY A 410 -2.29 16.52 -32.48
N CYS A 411 -1.49 16.91 -33.48
CA CYS A 411 -0.76 18.16 -33.48
C CYS A 411 -0.95 18.91 -34.81
N CYS A 412 -0.81 20.23 -34.77
CA CYS A 412 -0.74 21.10 -35.94
C CYS A 412 0.54 21.91 -35.85
N SER A 413 1.44 21.74 -36.82
CA SER A 413 2.73 22.42 -36.84
C SER A 413 3.03 22.93 -38.25
N ASN A 414 3.36 24.22 -38.36
CA ASN A 414 3.97 24.86 -39.53
C ASN A 414 5.03 25.87 -39.05
N THR A 415 5.64 26.60 -39.99
CA THR A 415 6.75 27.53 -39.69
C THR A 415 6.38 28.66 -38.72
N GLU A 416 5.11 29.01 -38.58
CA GLU A 416 4.63 30.14 -37.78
C GLU A 416 3.60 29.75 -36.70
N PHE A 417 3.20 28.48 -36.65
CA PHE A 417 2.11 28.01 -35.80
C PHE A 417 2.38 26.61 -35.28
N LYS A 418 2.30 26.45 -33.96
CA LYS A 418 2.37 25.17 -33.26
C LYS A 418 1.19 25.04 -32.30
N ALA A 419 0.44 23.94 -32.42
CA ALA A 419 -0.66 23.62 -31.51
C ALA A 419 -0.77 22.12 -31.25
N LEU A 420 -1.16 21.78 -30.03
CA LEU A 420 -1.58 20.43 -29.64
C LEU A 420 -3.10 20.39 -29.51
N ILE A 421 -3.68 19.29 -29.99
CA ILE A 421 -5.10 19.01 -29.90
C ILE A 421 -5.27 17.94 -28.83
N LEU A 422 -5.94 18.29 -27.74
CA LEU A 422 -6.13 17.48 -26.55
C LEU A 422 -7.60 17.12 -26.40
N GLU A 423 -7.85 16.02 -25.69
CA GLU A 423 -9.18 15.68 -25.22
C GLU A 423 -9.74 16.78 -24.31
N TYR A 424 -11.00 17.16 -24.54
CA TYR A 424 -11.66 18.21 -23.77
C TYR A 424 -12.14 17.68 -22.42
N MET A 425 -11.80 18.38 -21.35
CA MET A 425 -12.15 18.02 -19.97
C MET A 425 -13.27 18.94 -19.45
N PRO A 426 -14.54 18.49 -19.47
CA PRO A 426 -15.71 19.36 -19.28
C PRO A 426 -15.86 19.91 -17.85
N LYS A 427 -15.22 19.30 -16.84
CA LYS A 427 -15.26 19.78 -15.45
C LYS A 427 -14.09 20.72 -15.12
N GLY A 428 -13.16 20.94 -16.05
CA GLY A 428 -12.04 21.86 -15.88
C GLY A 428 -11.01 21.39 -14.86
N SER A 429 -10.20 22.32 -14.33
CA SER A 429 -9.11 22.01 -13.41
C SER A 429 -9.57 21.78 -11.97
N LEU A 430 -8.84 20.93 -11.25
CA LEU A 430 -9.05 20.63 -9.83
C LEU A 430 -8.95 21.90 -8.96
N GLU A 431 -8.10 22.86 -9.32
CA GLU A 431 -8.01 24.16 -8.64
C GLU A 431 -9.38 24.85 -8.52
N LYS A 432 -10.19 24.85 -9.60
CA LYS A 432 -11.53 25.44 -9.59
C LYS A 432 -12.43 24.78 -8.54
N TRP A 433 -12.31 23.47 -8.37
CA TRP A 433 -13.11 22.70 -7.42
C TRP A 433 -12.63 22.78 -5.97
N LEU A 434 -11.35 23.07 -5.75
CA LEU A 434 -10.78 23.21 -4.41
C LEU A 434 -11.00 24.61 -3.83
N TYR A 435 -10.93 25.66 -4.65
CA TYR A 435 -10.82 27.04 -4.16
C TYR A 435 -11.96 27.97 -4.59
N SER A 436 -12.86 27.57 -5.48
CA SER A 436 -14.00 28.41 -5.85
C SER A 436 -15.24 28.12 -5.02
N HIS A 437 -15.92 29.17 -4.55
CA HIS A 437 -17.10 29.09 -3.69
C HIS A 437 -18.33 28.39 -4.32
N ASN A 438 -18.30 28.15 -5.63
CA ASN A 438 -19.42 27.57 -6.38
C ASN A 438 -19.30 26.05 -6.59
N TYR A 439 -18.22 25.44 -6.13
CA TYR A 439 -17.95 24.01 -6.32
C TYR A 439 -17.71 23.33 -4.97
N PHE A 440 -18.06 22.05 -4.87
CA PHE A 440 -17.89 21.27 -3.65
C PHE A 440 -17.33 19.88 -3.97
N LEU A 441 -16.22 19.55 -3.31
CA LEU A 441 -15.61 18.22 -3.29
C LEU A 441 -15.63 17.68 -1.85
N ASP A 442 -16.39 16.62 -1.64
CA ASP A 442 -16.35 15.84 -0.40
C ASP A 442 -15.04 15.05 -0.27
N MET A 443 -14.81 14.47 0.91
CA MET A 443 -13.55 13.77 1.21
C MET A 443 -13.35 12.52 0.35
N LEU A 444 -14.43 11.82 -0.04
CA LEU A 444 -14.33 10.61 -0.86
C LEU A 444 -13.88 10.96 -2.28
N LYS A 445 -14.48 11.98 -2.89
CA LYS A 445 -14.07 12.46 -4.21
C LYS A 445 -12.65 12.99 -4.22
N ARG A 446 -12.22 13.68 -3.15
CA ARG A 446 -10.82 14.12 -3.01
C ARG A 446 -9.86 12.93 -2.96
N LEU A 447 -10.23 11.87 -2.25
CA LEU A 447 -9.43 10.66 -2.17
C LEU A 447 -9.37 9.94 -3.53
N ASP A 448 -10.50 9.83 -4.23
CA ASP A 448 -10.55 9.24 -5.57
C ASP A 448 -9.65 10.00 -6.56
N ILE A 449 -9.72 11.34 -6.57
CA ILE A 449 -8.85 12.19 -7.41
C ILE A 449 -7.38 12.07 -6.99
N ALA A 450 -7.08 11.97 -5.69
CA ALA A 450 -5.71 11.77 -5.23
C ALA A 450 -5.14 10.41 -5.69
N ILE A 451 -5.96 9.37 -5.67
CA ILE A 451 -5.60 8.04 -6.20
C ILE A 451 -5.36 8.12 -7.72
N ASP A 452 -6.22 8.82 -8.46
CA ASP A 452 -6.06 9.01 -9.91
C ASP A 452 -4.74 9.70 -10.26
N VAL A 453 -4.38 10.76 -9.54
CA VAL A 453 -3.10 11.47 -9.71
C VAL A 453 -1.92 10.55 -9.35
N ALA A 454 -2.02 9.80 -8.25
CA ALA A 454 -0.95 8.88 -7.84
C ALA A 454 -0.72 7.78 -8.89
N LEU A 455 -1.79 7.22 -9.48
CA LEU A 455 -1.71 6.21 -10.53
C LEU A 455 -1.07 6.75 -11.82
N ALA A 456 -1.39 8.00 -12.17
CA ALA A 456 -0.76 8.66 -13.31
C ALA A 456 0.76 8.84 -13.09
N LEU A 457 1.17 9.30 -11.90
CA LEU A 457 2.59 9.47 -11.57
C LEU A 457 3.33 8.14 -11.49
N GLU A 458 2.72 7.11 -10.90
CA GLU A 458 3.28 5.76 -10.87
C GLU A 458 3.57 5.25 -12.28
N TYR A 459 2.61 5.43 -13.19
CA TYR A 459 2.76 5.06 -14.59
C TYR A 459 3.87 5.85 -15.29
N LEU A 460 3.96 7.16 -15.07
CA LEU A 460 5.02 8.00 -15.64
C LEU A 460 6.42 7.62 -15.13
N HIS A 461 6.51 7.27 -13.84
CA HIS A 461 7.80 6.99 -13.21
C HIS A 461 8.30 5.56 -13.45
N HIS A 462 7.38 4.59 -13.48
CA HIS A 462 7.71 3.16 -13.46
C HIS A 462 7.00 2.34 -14.56
N GLY A 463 5.96 2.88 -15.18
CA GLY A 463 5.15 2.19 -16.19
C GLY A 463 5.72 2.21 -17.61
N LEU A 464 6.71 3.06 -17.86
CA LEU A 464 7.37 3.25 -19.16
C LEU A 464 8.81 2.71 -19.14
N THR A 465 9.40 2.45 -20.32
CA THR A 465 10.80 1.99 -20.45
C THR A 465 11.83 3.08 -20.09
N PHE A 466 11.36 4.32 -19.94
CA PHE A 466 12.09 5.50 -19.49
C PHE A 466 11.24 6.22 -18.44
N THR A 467 11.86 6.85 -17.45
CA THR A 467 11.13 7.64 -16.44
C THR A 467 10.77 8.99 -17.04
N VAL A 468 9.50 9.38 -16.91
CA VAL A 468 9.00 10.72 -17.25
C VAL A 468 8.76 11.47 -15.96
N LEU A 469 9.57 12.48 -15.67
CA LEU A 469 9.31 13.39 -14.56
C LEU A 469 8.47 14.55 -15.06
N ASP A 470 7.27 14.71 -14.53
CA ASP A 470 6.32 15.79 -14.87
C ASP A 470 6.87 17.19 -14.53
N CYS A 471 7.49 17.32 -13.36
CA CYS A 471 8.15 18.54 -12.86
C CYS A 471 7.25 19.78 -12.65
N ASP A 472 5.94 19.76 -12.95
CA ASP A 472 5.02 20.89 -12.73
C ASP A 472 3.68 20.47 -12.11
N LEU A 473 3.66 19.40 -11.32
CA LEU A 473 2.43 18.89 -10.74
C LEU A 473 1.81 19.88 -9.74
N LYS A 474 0.61 20.36 -10.06
CA LYS A 474 -0.18 21.30 -9.26
C LYS A 474 -1.67 21.19 -9.59
N PRO A 475 -2.59 21.70 -8.74
CA PRO A 475 -4.03 21.57 -8.96
C PRO A 475 -4.55 22.18 -10.27
N THR A 476 -3.84 23.12 -10.91
CA THR A 476 -4.23 23.65 -12.23
C THR A 476 -4.00 22.64 -13.35
N ASN A 477 -3.05 21.74 -13.16
CA ASN A 477 -2.59 20.75 -14.14
C ASN A 477 -3.27 19.39 -13.92
N VAL A 478 -4.23 19.31 -12.99
CA VAL A 478 -5.10 18.14 -12.83
C VAL A 478 -6.47 18.51 -13.38
N LEU A 479 -6.83 17.97 -14.54
CA LEU A 479 -8.13 18.19 -15.18
C LEU A 479 -9.11 17.08 -14.82
N LEU A 480 -10.40 17.42 -14.81
CA LEU A 480 -11.48 16.51 -14.45
C LEU A 480 -12.39 16.25 -15.64
N ASP A 481 -12.63 14.97 -15.92
CA ASP A 481 -13.55 14.56 -16.97
C ASP A 481 -15.02 14.60 -16.51
N GLN A 482 -15.93 14.12 -17.36
CA GLN A 482 -17.37 14.13 -17.08
C GLN A 482 -17.75 13.34 -15.82
N ASP A 483 -16.97 12.31 -15.47
CA ASP A 483 -17.20 11.38 -14.37
C ASP A 483 -16.41 11.75 -13.09
N MET A 484 -15.75 12.92 -13.08
CA MET A 484 -14.90 13.43 -11.99
C MET A 484 -13.62 12.63 -11.77
N VAL A 485 -13.12 11.94 -12.80
CA VAL A 485 -11.83 11.25 -12.76
C VAL A 485 -10.70 12.26 -13.00
N GLY A 486 -9.62 12.14 -12.25
CA GLY A 486 -8.43 12.99 -12.37
C GLY A 486 -7.53 12.61 -13.54
N HIS A 487 -7.16 13.60 -14.35
CA HIS A 487 -6.23 13.48 -15.47
C HIS A 487 -5.11 14.52 -15.35
N ILE A 488 -3.85 14.08 -15.33
CA ILE A 488 -2.70 15.02 -15.36
C ILE A 488 -2.55 15.59 -16.77
N ASP A 489 -2.47 16.91 -16.84
CA ASP A 489 -2.20 17.74 -18.02
C ASP A 489 -0.83 18.43 -17.88
N ASP A 490 -0.26 18.85 -19.02
CA ASP A 490 0.93 19.70 -19.13
C ASP A 490 2.31 19.08 -18.81
N PHE A 491 2.89 18.42 -19.82
CA PHE A 491 4.27 17.90 -19.81
C PHE A 491 5.32 18.88 -20.36
N GLY A 492 5.01 20.18 -20.46
CA GLY A 492 5.86 21.14 -21.18
C GLY A 492 7.27 21.33 -20.61
N ILE A 493 7.50 20.93 -19.36
CA ILE A 493 8.82 20.89 -18.72
C ILE A 493 9.26 19.48 -18.31
N ALA A 494 8.55 18.46 -18.79
CA ALA A 494 8.81 17.09 -18.43
C ALA A 494 10.20 16.64 -18.90
N LYS A 495 10.84 15.77 -18.10
CA LYS A 495 12.16 15.23 -18.41
C LYS A 495 12.10 13.72 -18.60
N LEU A 496 12.79 13.24 -19.63
CA LEU A 496 12.91 11.83 -19.98
C LEU A 496 14.26 11.28 -19.50
N PHE A 497 14.27 10.11 -18.87
CA PHE A 497 15.47 9.44 -18.35
C PHE A 497 15.71 8.08 -19.01
N GLY A 498 16.96 7.78 -19.36
CA GLY A 498 17.37 6.41 -19.70
C GLY A 498 17.52 5.54 -18.44
N GLN A 499 17.50 4.22 -18.61
CA GLN A 499 17.84 3.28 -17.52
C GLN A 499 19.26 3.55 -17.02
N GLY A 500 19.41 4.12 -15.82
CA GLY A 500 20.71 4.29 -15.14
C GLY A 500 21.05 5.70 -14.63
N GLU A 501 20.26 6.72 -14.93
CA GLU A 501 20.48 8.10 -14.43
C GLU A 501 19.65 8.37 -13.17
N SER A 502 20.29 8.79 -12.07
CA SER A 502 19.64 8.94 -10.75
C SER A 502 19.47 10.39 -10.25
N ILE A 503 20.12 11.38 -10.88
CA ILE A 503 20.14 12.78 -10.41
C ILE A 503 20.20 13.76 -11.59
N VAL A 504 19.38 14.81 -11.58
CA VAL A 504 19.46 15.94 -12.52
C VAL A 504 19.48 17.27 -11.77
N GLN A 505 20.49 18.11 -12.04
CA GLN A 505 20.48 19.51 -11.60
C GLN A 505 19.48 20.33 -12.44
N THR A 506 18.52 20.97 -11.78
CA THR A 506 17.61 21.93 -12.42
C THR A 506 18.25 23.33 -12.36
N LYS A 507 18.46 23.98 -13.51
CA LYS A 507 18.58 25.46 -13.55
C LYS A 507 17.15 26.01 -13.47
N THR A 508 16.76 26.40 -12.26
CA THR A 508 15.40 26.52 -11.70
C THR A 508 14.37 27.36 -12.49
N LEU A 509 13.10 26.94 -12.40
CA LEU A 509 11.87 27.75 -12.25
C LEU A 509 10.68 26.77 -12.14
N GLU A 510 10.53 26.13 -10.97
CA GLU A 510 9.33 25.36 -10.61
C GLU A 510 8.29 26.28 -9.96
N THR A 511 7.01 25.86 -9.94
CA THR A 511 5.92 26.63 -9.32
C THR A 511 6.18 26.83 -7.82
N ILE A 512 6.23 28.09 -7.37
CA ILE A 512 6.46 28.45 -5.96
C ILE A 512 5.43 27.77 -5.06
N GLY A 513 5.89 27.03 -4.05
CA GLY A 513 5.05 26.27 -3.11
C GLY A 513 4.87 24.78 -3.43
N TYR A 514 5.25 24.34 -4.64
CA TYR A 514 5.18 22.92 -5.07
C TYR A 514 6.57 22.31 -5.35
N MET A 515 7.62 23.13 -5.28
CA MET A 515 9.01 22.70 -5.47
C MET A 515 9.50 21.87 -4.28
N ALA A 516 10.10 20.71 -4.58
CA ALA A 516 10.65 19.83 -3.56
C ALA A 516 11.85 20.49 -2.86
N PRO A 517 11.98 20.40 -1.52
CA PRO A 517 13.16 20.90 -0.81
C PRO A 517 14.35 19.99 -1.14
N GLY A 518 15.22 20.43 -2.06
CA GLY A 518 16.47 19.75 -2.40
C GLY A 518 17.69 20.35 -1.71
N ASP A 519 18.81 19.61 -1.71
CA ASP A 519 20.11 20.11 -1.24
C ASP A 519 20.56 21.30 -2.10
N VAL A 520 20.48 22.51 -1.54
CA VAL A 520 21.11 23.69 -2.12
C VAL A 520 22.61 23.60 -1.80
N PRO A 521 23.52 23.44 -2.77
CA PRO A 521 24.93 23.52 -2.45
C PRO A 521 25.22 24.93 -1.94
N TYR A 522 25.82 25.01 -0.74
CA TYR A 522 26.41 26.21 -0.20
C TYR A 522 27.21 26.90 -1.31
N ARG A 523 26.76 28.08 -1.74
CA ARG A 523 27.61 28.98 -2.50
C ARG A 523 28.51 29.66 -1.48
N ASP A 524 29.77 29.28 -1.45
CA ASP A 524 30.82 30.10 -0.87
C ASP A 524 30.76 31.48 -1.54
N SER A 525 30.53 32.50 -0.71
CA SER A 525 30.83 33.90 -1.00
C SER A 525 31.92 34.36 -0.06
#